data_AF-A0A522E9D9-F1
#
_entry.id   AF-A0A522E9D9-F1
#
_cell.length_a   1.000
_cell.length_b   1.000
_cell.length_c   1.000
_cell.angle_alpha   90.00
_cell.angle_beta   90.00
_cell.angle_gamma   90.00
#
_symmetry.space_group_name_H-M   'P 1'
#
loop_
_entity.id
_entity.type
_entity.pdbx_description
1 polymer ?
#
loop_
_entity_poly.entity_id
_entity_poly.type
_entity_poly.pdbx_seq_one_letter_code
_entity_poly.pdbx_strand_id
1 'polypeptide(L)'
;MQTDYFDPVKTELHKGINLIEASAGTGKTYALAMLVLRFVVERDIAIDKILVVTFTKAATEELKDRVRSRLADAKKALAGHTANIDATISDWLAQLELAPELIHQRLALALLDIDQAGIFTIHGFCQRVLREHALESGQVFDTELTGDVALIKQGCSDDFWRREITTRSLWEAAVLTADYKTPDRLLASISGFPAAGMALDSHIRIYPDDQDLDKALTELKSLADHAAKVVDASAALVAASFAGQPFKSSYRDAFTLHYRSLAAWLKGDTAETPDTEAFALLTQEGLLDGLNGNKFRTTKTQSGEQRKADYLAELAINTGPFDALAAAYSKIPLIIRRLLLENLRLELDKRLQQLNVLTFDDLISRLATALQGDQGALLVTELQQRFAVGLIDEFQDTD
;
A
#
# COMPACT_ATOMS: atom_id res chain seq x y z
N MET A 1 16.62 -31.54 3.19
CA MET A 1 16.25 -30.92 4.48
C MET A 1 15.45 -31.95 5.23
N GLN A 2 15.94 -32.39 6.38
CA GLN A 2 15.16 -33.20 7.30
C GLN A 2 14.12 -32.25 7.89
N THR A 3 12.84 -32.47 7.63
CA THR A 3 11.78 -31.63 8.17
C THR A 3 11.64 -32.00 9.64
N ASP A 4 12.28 -31.26 10.53
CA ASP A 4 12.06 -31.39 11.97
C ASP A 4 10.65 -30.85 12.26
N TYR A 5 9.71 -31.77 12.47
CA TYR A 5 8.34 -31.41 12.80
C TYR A 5 8.31 -30.81 14.21
N PHE A 6 7.80 -29.58 14.30
CA PHE A 6 7.59 -28.92 15.58
C PHE A 6 6.53 -29.66 16.41
N ASP A 7 6.94 -30.17 17.56
CA ASP A 7 6.08 -30.70 18.61
C ASP A 7 6.02 -29.68 19.77
N PRO A 8 4.85 -29.11 20.10
CA PRO A 8 4.73 -28.08 21.13
C PRO A 8 5.12 -28.58 22.53
N VAL A 9 5.08 -29.88 22.79
CA VAL A 9 5.43 -30.50 24.07
C VAL A 9 6.92 -30.84 24.13
N LYS A 10 7.47 -31.40 23.05
CA LYS A 10 8.81 -32.04 23.07
C LYS A 10 9.92 -31.20 22.48
N THR A 11 9.61 -30.29 21.56
CA THR A 11 10.65 -29.51 20.86
C THR A 11 11.43 -28.69 21.87
N GLU A 12 12.76 -28.75 21.82
CA GLU A 12 13.61 -28.02 22.75
C GLU A 12 13.45 -26.51 22.57
N LEU A 13 13.41 -25.77 23.68
CA LEU A 13 13.34 -24.31 23.67
C LEU A 13 14.73 -23.71 23.42
N HIS A 14 15.15 -23.58 22.17
CA HIS A 14 16.45 -23.01 21.80
C HIS A 14 16.50 -21.49 21.99
N LYS A 15 17.68 -20.97 22.36
CA LYS A 15 17.94 -19.52 22.41
C LYS A 15 18.18 -18.99 20.99
N GLY A 16 17.74 -17.75 20.75
CA GLY A 16 17.89 -17.07 19.47
C GLY A 16 16.57 -16.97 18.71
N ILE A 17 16.66 -16.71 17.41
CA ILE A 17 15.51 -16.57 16.52
C ILE A 17 15.11 -17.96 16.02
N ASN A 18 13.86 -18.35 16.30
CA ASN A 18 13.29 -19.61 15.83
C ASN A 18 12.11 -19.29 14.91
N LEU A 19 12.01 -19.98 13.78
CA LEU A 19 10.90 -19.86 12.84
C LEU A 19 10.09 -21.16 12.85
N ILE A 20 8.81 -21.07 13.18
CA ILE A 20 7.87 -22.19 13.17
C ILE A 20 6.89 -21.95 12.02
N GLU A 21 6.98 -22.77 10.96
CA GLU A 21 6.04 -22.72 9.85
C GLU A 21 4.76 -23.47 10.20
N ALA A 22 3.61 -22.83 10.01
CA ALA A 22 2.33 -23.39 10.38
C ALA A 22 1.22 -23.00 9.39
N SER A 23 0.65 -23.99 8.71
CA SER A 23 -0.49 -23.82 7.80
C SER A 23 -1.81 -23.58 8.53
N ALA A 24 -2.85 -23.19 7.79
CA ALA A 24 -4.20 -23.07 8.35
C ALA A 24 -4.65 -24.38 9.02
N GLY A 25 -5.21 -24.28 10.24
CA GLY A 25 -5.74 -25.42 10.97
C GLY A 25 -4.71 -26.33 11.67
N THR A 26 -3.41 -25.99 11.68
CA THR A 26 -2.38 -26.82 12.34
C THR A 26 -2.24 -26.57 13.85
N GLY A 27 -3.11 -25.74 14.44
CA GLY A 27 -3.09 -25.46 15.88
C GLY A 27 -2.07 -24.41 16.32
N LYS A 28 -1.80 -23.37 15.51
CA LYS A 28 -0.92 -22.23 15.85
C LYS A 28 -1.16 -21.67 17.25
N THR A 29 -2.39 -21.25 17.53
CA THR A 29 -2.79 -20.66 18.81
C THR A 29 -2.61 -21.65 19.98
N TYR A 30 -2.84 -22.93 19.72
CA TYR A 30 -2.63 -24.00 20.69
C TYR A 30 -1.14 -24.17 21.01
N ALA A 31 -0.29 -24.21 19.98
CA ALA A 31 1.16 -24.27 20.13
C ALA A 31 1.71 -23.07 20.90
N LEU A 32 1.25 -21.85 20.60
CA LEU A 32 1.64 -20.63 21.31
C LEU A 32 1.28 -20.70 22.80
N ALA A 33 0.05 -21.10 23.14
CA ALA A 33 -0.36 -21.25 24.53
C ALA A 33 0.47 -22.30 25.28
N MET A 34 0.83 -23.40 24.60
CA MET A 34 1.72 -24.42 25.16
C MET A 34 3.14 -23.88 25.36
N LEU A 35 3.70 -23.12 24.41
CA LEU A 35 5.01 -22.50 24.54
C LEU A 35 5.08 -21.55 25.73
N VAL A 36 4.05 -20.72 25.94
CA VAL A 36 3.98 -19.83 27.11
C VAL A 36 4.03 -20.64 28.42
N LEU A 37 3.21 -21.69 28.53
CA LEU A 37 3.22 -22.61 29.68
C LEU A 37 4.61 -23.21 29.92
N ARG A 38 5.28 -23.65 28.85
CA ARG A 38 6.63 -24.23 28.92
C ARG A 38 7.68 -23.22 29.32
N PHE A 39 7.66 -21.99 28.81
CA PHE A 39 8.59 -20.94 29.24
C PHE A 39 8.43 -20.60 30.74
N VAL A 40 7.19 -20.53 31.23
CA VAL A 40 6.92 -20.31 32.65
C VAL A 40 7.48 -21.45 33.50
N VAL A 41 7.20 -22.71 33.13
CA VAL A 41 7.50 -23.85 33.99
C VAL A 41 8.91 -24.40 33.79
N GLU A 42 9.38 -24.60 32.56
CA GLU A 42 10.70 -25.17 32.25
C GLU A 42 11.82 -24.15 32.44
N ARG A 43 11.58 -22.89 32.11
CA ARG A 43 12.62 -21.84 32.07
C ARG A 43 12.52 -20.81 33.20
N ASP A 44 11.53 -20.91 34.08
CA ASP A 44 11.30 -19.97 35.19
C ASP A 44 11.10 -18.52 34.75
N ILE A 45 10.49 -18.34 33.58
CA ILE A 45 10.25 -17.00 33.04
C ILE A 45 8.92 -16.50 33.57
N ALA A 46 8.94 -15.41 34.33
CA ALA A 46 7.73 -14.76 34.80
C ALA A 46 6.83 -14.34 33.62
N ILE A 47 5.51 -14.45 33.78
CA ILE A 47 4.58 -14.33 32.66
C ILE A 47 4.54 -12.91 32.06
N ASP A 48 4.84 -11.89 32.86
CA ASP A 48 5.01 -10.49 32.45
C ASP A 48 6.28 -10.26 31.62
N LYS A 49 7.24 -11.19 31.67
CA LYS A 49 8.47 -11.20 30.88
C LYS A 49 8.32 -11.92 29.53
N ILE A 50 7.13 -12.42 29.20
CA ILE A 50 6.82 -13.06 27.91
C ILE A 50 5.98 -12.10 27.07
N LEU A 51 6.53 -11.67 25.93
CA LEU A 51 5.83 -10.87 24.93
C LEU A 51 5.17 -11.81 23.92
N VAL A 52 3.88 -11.64 23.69
CA VAL A 52 3.14 -12.33 22.63
C VAL A 52 2.41 -11.28 21.78
N VAL A 53 2.64 -11.30 20.48
CA VAL A 53 2.08 -10.32 19.55
C VAL A 53 1.22 -11.03 18.50
N THR A 54 0.03 -10.50 18.22
CA THR A 54 -0.89 -11.00 17.17
C THR A 54 -1.52 -9.81 16.41
N PHE A 55 -2.35 -10.09 15.39
CA PHE A 55 -2.92 -9.05 14.53
C PHE A 55 -4.15 -8.36 15.12
N THR A 56 -5.10 -9.13 15.67
CA THR A 56 -6.42 -8.61 16.07
C THR A 56 -6.63 -8.58 17.58
N LYS A 57 -7.46 -7.65 18.06
CA LYS A 57 -7.90 -7.60 19.47
C LYS A 57 -8.69 -8.86 19.89
N ALA A 58 -9.42 -9.48 18.97
CA ALA A 58 -10.12 -10.73 19.26
C ALA A 58 -9.12 -11.87 19.51
N ALA A 59 -8.08 -11.96 18.68
CA ALA A 59 -7.01 -12.96 18.84
C ALA A 59 -6.22 -12.74 20.14
N THR A 60 -5.98 -11.49 20.58
CA THR A 60 -5.31 -11.25 21.88
C THR A 60 -6.13 -11.77 23.05
N GLU A 61 -7.44 -11.49 23.09
CA GLU A 61 -8.31 -11.95 24.17
C GLU A 61 -8.46 -13.47 24.15
N GLU A 62 -8.66 -14.06 22.97
CA GLU A 62 -8.72 -15.52 22.81
C GLU A 62 -7.42 -16.19 23.30
N LEU A 63 -6.25 -15.66 22.91
CA LEU A 63 -4.96 -16.21 23.31
C LEU A 63 -4.73 -16.06 24.82
N LYS A 64 -5.13 -14.93 25.41
CA LYS A 64 -5.04 -14.72 26.86
C LYS A 64 -5.88 -15.73 27.64
N ASP A 65 -7.11 -16.00 27.20
CA ASP A 65 -7.97 -17.00 27.81
C ASP A 65 -7.41 -18.42 27.64
N ARG A 66 -6.85 -18.74 26.47
CA ARG A 66 -6.21 -20.04 26.22
C ARG A 66 -4.99 -20.25 27.12
N VAL A 67 -4.11 -19.26 27.25
CA VAL A 67 -2.94 -19.32 28.15
C VAL A 67 -3.40 -19.51 29.59
N ARG A 68 -4.39 -18.74 30.05
CA ARG A 68 -4.95 -18.85 31.40
C ARG A 68 -5.52 -20.26 31.66
N SER A 69 -6.31 -20.80 30.74
CA SER A 69 -6.85 -22.16 30.85
C SER A 69 -5.72 -23.19 30.92
N ARG A 70 -4.71 -23.06 30.06
CA ARG A 70 -3.58 -24.00 30.01
C ARG A 70 -2.82 -24.06 31.33
N LEU A 71 -2.51 -22.90 31.91
CA LEU A 71 -1.84 -22.79 33.22
C LEU A 71 -2.71 -23.37 34.34
N ALA A 72 -4.00 -23.07 34.34
CA ALA A 72 -4.95 -23.57 35.34
C ALA A 72 -5.12 -25.08 35.25
N ASP A 73 -5.19 -25.63 34.05
CA ASP A 73 -5.34 -27.06 33.81
C ASP A 73 -4.04 -27.80 34.17
N ALA A 74 -2.87 -27.27 33.84
CA ALA A 74 -1.59 -27.81 34.33
C ALA A 74 -1.54 -27.87 35.87
N LYS A 75 -2.01 -26.82 36.55
CA LYS A 75 -2.05 -26.78 38.02
C LYS A 75 -3.03 -27.81 38.61
N LYS A 76 -4.20 -27.98 38.00
CA LYS A 76 -5.19 -29.00 38.41
C LYS A 76 -4.66 -30.42 38.18
N ALA A 77 -4.06 -30.67 37.02
CA ALA A 77 -3.47 -31.96 36.67
C ALA A 77 -2.37 -32.36 37.65
N LEU A 78 -1.51 -31.40 38.02
CA LEU A 78 -0.46 -31.60 39.04
C LEU A 78 -1.05 -31.95 40.43
N ALA A 79 -2.23 -31.42 40.76
CA ALA A 79 -2.98 -31.75 41.97
C ALA A 79 -3.81 -33.05 41.84
N GLY A 80 -3.60 -33.86 40.79
CA GLY A 80 -4.28 -35.14 40.57
C GLY A 80 -5.68 -35.04 39.96
N HIS A 81 -6.13 -33.86 39.56
CA HIS A 81 -7.44 -33.66 38.93
C HIS A 81 -7.29 -33.65 37.41
N THR A 82 -7.40 -34.81 36.76
CA THR A 82 -7.14 -34.97 35.31
C THR A 82 -8.41 -35.05 34.45
N ALA A 83 -9.59 -35.03 35.06
CA ALA A 83 -10.86 -35.08 34.33
C ALA A 83 -11.03 -33.85 33.42
N ASN A 84 -11.30 -34.08 32.14
CA ASN A 84 -11.45 -33.05 31.09
C ASN A 84 -10.20 -32.20 30.82
N ILE A 85 -9.01 -32.68 31.20
CA ILE A 85 -7.74 -32.00 30.87
C ILE A 85 -7.17 -32.60 29.58
N ASP A 86 -6.62 -31.73 28.74
CA ASP A 86 -5.89 -32.12 27.54
C ASP A 86 -4.74 -33.09 27.87
N ALA A 87 -4.71 -34.25 27.21
CA ALA A 87 -3.72 -35.30 27.42
C ALA A 87 -2.28 -34.78 27.26
N THR A 88 -2.06 -33.81 26.36
CA THR A 88 -0.73 -33.22 26.13
C THR A 88 -0.15 -32.54 27.38
N ILE A 89 -0.98 -31.95 28.25
CA ILE A 89 -0.53 -31.34 29.51
C ILE A 89 -0.05 -32.44 30.46
N SER A 90 -0.78 -33.56 30.51
CA SER A 90 -0.40 -34.70 31.36
C SER A 90 0.87 -35.36 30.87
N ASP A 91 0.99 -35.58 29.56
CA ASP A 91 2.18 -36.14 28.91
C ASP A 91 3.40 -35.25 29.12
N TRP A 92 3.22 -33.93 29.00
CA TRP A 92 4.24 -32.94 29.27
C TRP A 92 4.69 -32.95 30.73
N LEU A 93 3.75 -32.88 31.69
CA LEU A 93 4.06 -32.93 33.13
C LEU A 93 4.83 -34.20 33.51
N ALA A 94 4.48 -35.34 32.91
CA ALA A 94 5.15 -36.62 33.16
C ALA A 94 6.61 -36.66 32.64
N GLN A 95 6.97 -35.80 31.69
CA GLN A 95 8.31 -35.71 31.11
C GLN A 95 9.19 -34.64 31.77
N LEU A 96 8.63 -33.82 32.67
CA LEU A 96 9.39 -32.76 33.34
C LEU A 96 10.30 -33.31 34.43
N GLU A 97 11.59 -32.99 34.34
CA GLU A 97 12.59 -33.24 35.38
C GLU A 97 12.60 -32.13 36.44
N LEU A 98 11.43 -31.78 36.97
CA LEU A 98 11.25 -30.73 37.98
C LEU A 98 10.44 -31.24 39.18
N ALA A 99 10.77 -30.76 40.38
CA ALA A 99 10.02 -31.10 41.58
C ALA A 99 8.56 -30.58 41.48
N PRO A 100 7.54 -31.38 41.82
CA PRO A 100 6.13 -30.96 41.76
C PRO A 100 5.85 -29.66 42.51
N GLU A 101 6.49 -29.43 43.66
CA GLU A 101 6.33 -28.23 44.47
C GLU A 101 6.79 -26.97 43.73
N LEU A 102 7.90 -27.07 42.98
CA LEU A 102 8.43 -25.97 42.17
C LEU A 102 7.53 -25.66 40.98
N ILE A 103 7.01 -26.68 40.30
CA ILE A 103 6.04 -26.52 39.21
C ILE A 103 4.78 -25.82 39.75
N HIS A 104 4.26 -26.27 40.88
CA HIS A 104 3.08 -25.67 41.52
C HIS A 104 3.32 -24.20 41.86
N GLN A 105 4.48 -23.85 42.41
CA GLN A 105 4.85 -22.46 42.72
C GLN A 105 4.88 -21.58 41.47
N ARG A 106 5.57 -22.02 40.41
CA ARG A 106 5.66 -21.28 39.13
C ARG A 106 4.29 -21.05 38.51
N LEU A 107 3.45 -22.10 38.45
CA LEU A 107 2.08 -22.00 37.94
C LEU A 107 1.20 -21.08 38.80
N ALA A 108 1.35 -21.13 40.13
CA ALA A 108 0.59 -20.28 41.04
C ALA A 108 0.93 -18.79 40.87
N LEU A 109 2.22 -18.46 40.74
CA LEU A 109 2.68 -17.09 40.46
C LEU A 109 2.19 -16.61 39.09
N ALA A 110 2.37 -17.42 38.04
CA ALA A 110 1.93 -17.05 36.70
C ALA A 110 0.41 -16.83 36.59
N LEU A 111 -0.40 -17.60 37.32
CA LEU A 111 -1.86 -17.39 37.38
C LEU A 111 -2.25 -16.14 38.15
N LEU A 112 -1.47 -15.73 39.16
CA LEU A 112 -1.69 -14.48 39.90
C LEU A 112 -1.42 -13.27 39.00
N ASP A 113 -0.38 -13.34 38.18
CA ASP A 113 0.09 -12.24 37.33
C ASP A 113 -0.39 -12.34 35.87
N ILE A 114 -1.34 -13.23 35.57
CA ILE A 114 -1.81 -13.50 34.19
C ILE A 114 -2.34 -12.24 33.48
N ASP A 115 -2.90 -11.29 34.22
CA ASP A 115 -3.40 -10.04 33.65
C ASP A 115 -2.28 -9.05 33.29
N GLN A 116 -1.07 -9.28 33.78
CA GLN A 116 0.15 -8.55 33.40
C GLN A 116 0.90 -9.21 32.24
N ALA A 117 0.43 -10.35 31.72
CA ALA A 117 1.04 -11.02 30.59
C ALA A 117 1.15 -10.08 29.38
N GLY A 118 2.30 -10.10 28.71
CA GLY A 118 2.59 -9.22 27.57
C GLY A 118 1.89 -9.64 26.28
N ILE A 119 0.57 -9.84 26.28
CA ILE A 119 -0.20 -10.26 25.10
C ILE A 119 -0.83 -9.02 24.45
N PHE A 120 -0.35 -8.63 23.27
CA PHE A 120 -0.76 -7.41 22.60
C PHE A 120 -1.05 -7.63 21.10
N THR A 121 -1.76 -6.70 20.49
CA THR A 121 -1.67 -6.54 19.04
C THR A 121 -0.34 -5.86 18.68
N ILE A 122 0.14 -5.96 17.44
CA ILE A 122 1.34 -5.23 16.98
C ILE A 122 1.23 -3.74 17.33
N HIS A 123 0.12 -3.11 16.94
CA HIS A 123 -0.18 -1.71 17.24
C HIS A 123 -0.24 -1.41 18.75
N GLY A 124 -0.89 -2.28 19.54
CA GLY A 124 -1.01 -2.10 20.98
C GLY A 124 0.35 -2.16 21.69
N PHE A 125 1.23 -3.03 21.22
CA PHE A 125 2.62 -3.09 21.68
C PHE A 125 3.38 -1.80 21.33
N CYS A 126 3.37 -1.38 20.05
CA CYS A 126 4.05 -0.17 19.61
C CYS A 126 3.56 1.08 20.35
N GLN A 127 2.25 1.24 20.50
CA GLN A 127 1.65 2.34 21.26
C GLN A 127 2.12 2.35 22.71
N ARG A 128 2.14 1.18 23.35
CA ARG A 128 2.57 1.06 24.74
C ARG A 128 4.03 1.47 24.91
N VAL A 129 4.91 0.96 24.06
CA VAL A 129 6.35 1.27 24.10
C VAL A 129 6.59 2.76 23.86
N LEU A 130 5.98 3.34 22.82
CA LEU A 130 6.11 4.77 22.54
C LEU A 130 5.60 5.66 23.68
N ARG A 131 4.53 5.25 24.37
CA ARG A 131 3.98 5.99 25.51
C ARG A 131 4.86 5.89 26.76
N GLU A 132 5.37 4.71 27.06
CA GLU A 132 6.21 4.47 28.25
C GLU A 132 7.60 5.11 28.10
N HIS A 133 8.11 5.21 26.87
CA HIS A 133 9.42 5.79 26.54
C HIS A 133 9.28 7.09 25.75
N ALA A 134 8.26 7.91 26.05
CA ALA A 134 7.96 9.14 25.30
C ALA A 134 9.13 10.15 25.33
N LEU A 135 9.86 10.21 26.45
CA LEU A 135 11.04 11.07 26.63
C LEU A 135 12.21 10.59 25.77
N GLU A 136 12.52 9.30 25.80
CA GLU A 136 13.62 8.68 25.06
C GLU A 136 13.33 8.63 23.55
N SER A 137 12.06 8.49 23.17
CA SER A 137 11.61 8.50 21.77
C SER A 137 11.29 9.89 21.21
N GLY A 138 11.41 10.95 22.03
CA GLY A 138 11.13 12.34 21.63
C GLY A 138 9.68 12.60 21.22
N GLN A 139 8.73 11.77 21.66
CA GLN A 139 7.30 11.91 21.34
C GLN A 139 6.64 12.98 22.20
N VAL A 140 5.60 13.61 21.66
CA VAL A 140 4.75 14.56 22.40
C VAL A 140 3.83 13.78 23.33
N PHE A 141 3.74 14.17 24.59
CA PHE A 141 2.77 13.59 25.54
C PHE A 141 1.32 13.82 25.07
N ASP A 142 0.40 12.91 25.45
CA ASP A 142 -1.04 12.99 25.16
C ASP A 142 -1.43 12.98 23.67
N THR A 143 -0.84 12.09 22.87
CA THR A 143 -1.26 11.91 21.48
C THR A 143 -2.55 11.09 21.37
N GLU A 144 -3.54 11.62 20.64
CA GLU A 144 -4.81 10.92 20.38
C GLU A 144 -4.65 9.96 19.19
N LEU A 145 -5.14 8.72 19.31
CA LEU A 145 -5.12 7.76 18.21
C LEU A 145 -6.39 7.89 17.37
N THR A 146 -6.27 8.29 16.11
CA THR A 146 -7.41 8.31 15.17
C THR A 146 -7.31 7.19 14.14
N GLY A 147 -8.44 6.61 13.79
CA GLY A 147 -8.58 5.77 12.60
C GLY A 147 -9.07 6.54 11.37
N ASP A 148 -9.59 7.76 11.56
CA ASP A 148 -10.16 8.56 10.47
C ASP A 148 -9.30 9.78 10.18
N VAL A 149 -8.56 9.68 9.07
CA VAL A 149 -7.72 10.73 8.50
C VAL A 149 -8.31 11.31 7.21
N ALA A 150 -9.53 10.92 6.82
CA ALA A 150 -10.11 11.29 5.52
C ALA A 150 -10.26 12.81 5.38
N LEU A 151 -10.76 13.48 6.42
CA LEU A 151 -10.91 14.94 6.42
C LEU A 151 -9.57 15.67 6.34
N ILE A 152 -8.52 15.14 6.98
CA ILE A 152 -7.17 15.74 6.95
C ILE A 152 -6.58 15.60 5.55
N LYS A 153 -6.69 14.41 4.93
CA LYS A 153 -6.26 14.17 3.54
C LYS A 153 -7.02 15.07 2.56
N GLN A 154 -8.33 15.22 2.74
CA GLN A 154 -9.13 16.12 1.91
C GLN A 154 -8.62 17.55 2.02
N GLY A 155 -8.38 18.05 3.24
CA GLY A 155 -7.80 19.37 3.44
C GLY A 155 -6.43 19.54 2.76
N CYS A 156 -5.58 18.52 2.76
CA CYS A 156 -4.30 18.55 2.05
C CYS A 156 -4.49 18.58 0.52
N SER A 157 -5.45 17.81 0.00
CA SER A 157 -5.81 17.78 -1.43
C SER A 157 -6.37 19.12 -1.90
N ASP A 158 -7.25 19.74 -1.11
CA ASP A 158 -7.86 21.03 -1.42
C ASP A 158 -6.80 22.14 -1.47
N ASP A 159 -5.84 22.12 -0.55
CA ASP A 159 -4.75 23.09 -0.52
C ASP A 159 -3.77 22.88 -1.68
N PHE A 160 -3.45 21.62 -2.01
CA PHE A 160 -2.69 21.27 -3.21
C PHE A 160 -3.39 21.78 -4.47
N TRP A 161 -4.69 21.53 -4.61
CA TRP A 161 -5.48 21.96 -5.74
C TRP A 161 -5.48 23.49 -5.90
N ARG A 162 -5.65 24.21 -4.79
CA ARG A 162 -5.57 25.68 -4.80
C ARG A 162 -4.20 26.17 -5.25
N ARG A 163 -3.11 25.59 -4.75
CA ARG A 163 -1.75 25.99 -5.11
C ARG A 163 -1.37 25.65 -6.55
N GLU A 164 -1.65 24.42 -7.00
CA GLU A 164 -1.13 23.88 -8.26
C GLU A 164 -2.06 24.06 -9.46
N ILE A 165 -3.37 24.24 -9.25
CA ILE A 165 -4.36 24.30 -10.36
C ILE A 165 -4.99 25.69 -10.43
N THR A 166 -5.50 26.23 -9.31
CA THR A 166 -6.31 27.47 -9.38
C THR A 166 -5.52 28.74 -9.68
N THR A 167 -4.20 28.70 -9.52
CA THR A 167 -3.27 29.81 -9.80
C THR A 167 -2.83 29.87 -11.26
N ARG A 168 -3.15 28.85 -12.07
CA ARG A 168 -2.68 28.70 -13.45
C ARG A 168 -3.59 29.38 -14.46
N SER A 169 -3.12 29.47 -15.71
CA SER A 169 -3.95 29.97 -16.82
C SER A 169 -5.17 29.07 -17.06
N LEU A 170 -6.21 29.62 -17.69
CA LEU A 170 -7.43 28.88 -18.06
C LEU A 170 -7.11 27.59 -18.84
N TRP A 171 -6.15 27.67 -19.78
CA TRP A 171 -5.76 26.54 -20.61
C TRP A 171 -5.09 25.44 -19.80
N GLU A 172 -4.12 25.78 -18.94
CA GLU A 172 -3.44 24.80 -18.08
C GLU A 172 -4.42 24.17 -17.09
N ALA A 173 -5.28 24.98 -16.46
CA ALA A 173 -6.30 24.47 -15.54
C ALA A 173 -7.24 23.49 -16.24
N ALA A 174 -7.66 23.77 -17.48
CA ALA A 174 -8.50 22.85 -18.24
C ALA A 174 -7.79 21.54 -18.57
N VAL A 175 -6.51 21.59 -18.96
CA VAL A 175 -5.68 20.40 -19.20
C VAL A 175 -5.56 19.54 -17.93
N LEU A 176 -5.27 20.17 -16.79
CA LEU A 176 -5.09 19.47 -15.52
C LEU A 176 -6.39 18.86 -14.96
N THR A 177 -7.54 19.42 -15.33
CA THR A 177 -8.85 19.01 -14.80
C THR A 177 -9.68 18.14 -15.75
N ALA A 178 -9.12 17.81 -16.92
CA ALA A 178 -9.79 16.99 -17.93
C ALA A 178 -10.17 15.61 -17.37
N ASP A 179 -9.22 14.90 -16.75
CA ASP A 179 -9.44 13.58 -16.15
C ASP A 179 -9.98 13.66 -14.71
N TYR A 180 -9.56 14.68 -13.95
CA TYR A 180 -9.93 14.87 -12.55
C TYR A 180 -10.60 16.22 -12.39
N LYS A 181 -11.94 16.25 -12.38
CA LYS A 181 -12.72 17.50 -12.35
C LYS A 181 -12.76 18.20 -10.98
N THR A 182 -12.43 17.50 -9.90
CA THR A 182 -12.50 18.01 -8.53
C THR A 182 -11.32 17.50 -7.69
N PRO A 183 -10.94 18.19 -6.60
CA PRO A 183 -9.93 17.70 -5.66
C PRO A 183 -10.28 16.34 -5.06
N ASP A 184 -11.57 16.05 -4.86
CA ASP A 184 -12.05 14.73 -4.39
C ASP A 184 -11.76 13.63 -5.40
N ARG A 185 -11.99 13.88 -6.70
CA ARG A 185 -11.71 12.90 -7.75
C ARG A 185 -10.22 12.67 -7.91
N LEU A 186 -9.41 13.72 -7.79
CA LEU A 186 -7.96 13.59 -7.83
C LEU A 186 -7.46 12.78 -6.61
N LEU A 187 -7.95 13.07 -5.41
CA LEU A 187 -7.63 12.31 -4.20
C LEU A 187 -8.07 10.84 -4.30
N ALA A 188 -9.29 10.60 -4.78
CA ALA A 188 -9.80 9.24 -4.99
C ALA A 188 -8.92 8.44 -5.97
N SER A 189 -8.33 9.09 -6.98
CA SER A 189 -7.45 8.43 -7.96
C SER A 189 -6.17 7.83 -7.37
N ILE A 190 -5.78 8.24 -6.16
CA ILE A 190 -4.60 7.74 -5.45
C ILE A 190 -4.95 6.98 -4.16
N SER A 191 -6.23 6.74 -3.90
CA SER A 191 -6.71 6.03 -2.70
C SER A 191 -6.17 4.61 -2.54
N GLY A 192 -5.83 3.93 -3.63
CA GLY A 192 -5.21 2.60 -3.60
C GLY A 192 -3.71 2.59 -3.26
N PHE A 193 -3.10 3.75 -3.02
CA PHE A 193 -1.72 3.81 -2.56
C PHE A 193 -1.65 3.79 -1.02
N PRO A 194 -0.89 2.85 -0.41
CA PRO A 194 -0.69 2.79 1.04
C PRO A 194 -0.19 4.12 1.64
N ALA A 195 0.57 4.85 0.83
CA ALA A 195 1.03 6.22 1.02
C ALA A 195 -0.04 7.26 1.41
N ALA A 196 -1.32 6.98 1.16
CA ALA A 196 -2.38 7.86 1.58
C ALA A 196 -2.52 7.88 3.11
N GLY A 197 -2.12 6.83 3.84
CA GLY A 197 -2.28 6.72 5.30
C GLY A 197 -0.99 6.44 6.07
N MET A 198 0.06 5.94 5.40
CA MET A 198 1.34 5.66 6.02
C MET A 198 2.32 6.81 5.77
N ALA A 199 3.13 7.15 6.78
CA ALA A 199 4.43 7.78 6.55
C ALA A 199 5.16 6.93 5.52
N LEU A 200 5.14 7.38 4.25
CA LEU A 200 5.75 6.68 3.12
C LEU A 200 7.18 6.36 3.51
N ASP A 201 7.42 5.08 3.81
CA ASP A 201 8.74 4.63 4.10
C ASP A 201 9.61 4.98 2.89
N SER A 202 10.83 5.40 3.14
CA SER A 202 11.78 5.90 2.12
C SER A 202 12.08 4.88 1.01
N HIS A 203 11.55 3.66 1.14
CA HIS A 203 11.77 2.50 0.30
C HIS A 203 10.78 2.34 -0.87
N ILE A 204 9.65 3.07 -0.89
CA ILE A 204 8.70 3.00 -2.03
C ILE A 204 9.12 4.00 -3.12
N ARG A 205 9.64 3.48 -4.24
CA ARG A 205 9.96 4.29 -5.42
C ARG A 205 8.72 4.49 -6.29
N ILE A 206 8.31 5.75 -6.46
CA ILE A 206 7.21 6.14 -7.34
C ILE A 206 7.76 6.36 -8.74
N TYR A 207 7.15 5.72 -9.74
CA TYR A 207 7.46 5.91 -11.16
C TYR A 207 6.29 6.61 -11.89
N PRO A 208 6.56 7.40 -12.95
CA PRO A 208 7.89 7.75 -13.49
C PRO A 208 8.67 8.69 -12.56
N ASP A 209 10.01 8.77 -12.71
CA ASP A 209 10.90 9.68 -11.96
C ASP A 209 10.60 11.16 -12.24
N ASP A 210 11.10 12.08 -11.39
CA ASP A 210 10.74 13.52 -11.28
C ASP A 210 10.42 14.19 -12.63
N GLN A 211 9.15 14.57 -12.79
CA GLN A 211 8.65 15.31 -13.95
C GLN A 211 8.07 16.62 -13.46
N ASP A 212 8.84 17.68 -13.71
CA ASP A 212 8.49 19.07 -13.49
C ASP A 212 7.22 19.43 -14.29
N LEU A 213 6.14 19.73 -13.56
CA LEU A 213 4.83 19.99 -14.17
C LEU A 213 4.85 21.19 -15.11
N ASP A 214 5.60 22.23 -14.77
CA ASP A 214 5.69 23.45 -15.58
C ASP A 214 6.39 23.15 -16.90
N LYS A 215 7.45 22.33 -16.88
CA LYS A 215 8.12 21.88 -18.10
C LYS A 215 7.19 21.01 -18.95
N ALA A 216 6.46 20.08 -18.34
CA ALA A 216 5.53 19.22 -19.06
C ALA A 216 4.40 20.01 -19.73
N LEU A 217 3.83 21.00 -19.05
CA LEU A 217 2.81 21.89 -19.61
C LEU A 217 3.37 22.79 -20.72
N THR A 218 4.60 23.29 -20.55
CA THR A 218 5.29 24.09 -21.59
C THR A 218 5.58 23.26 -22.84
N GLU A 219 6.06 22.03 -22.67
CA GLU A 219 6.28 21.07 -23.76
C GLU A 219 4.97 20.76 -24.48
N LEU A 220 3.92 20.44 -23.72
CA LEU A 220 2.60 20.16 -24.27
C LEU A 220 2.07 21.34 -25.09
N LYS A 221 2.21 22.56 -24.57
CA LYS A 221 1.76 23.77 -25.27
C LYS A 221 2.55 23.99 -26.57
N SER A 222 3.86 23.79 -26.54
CA SER A 222 4.70 23.85 -27.74
C SER A 222 4.27 22.80 -28.78
N LEU A 223 4.03 21.56 -28.37
CA LEU A 223 3.56 20.50 -29.27
C LEU A 223 2.18 20.81 -29.86
N ALA A 224 1.28 21.40 -29.07
CA ALA A 224 -0.03 21.85 -29.54
C ALA A 224 0.11 22.93 -30.62
N ASP A 225 1.00 23.92 -30.41
CA ASP A 225 1.26 24.98 -31.39
C ASP A 225 1.89 24.44 -32.69
N HIS A 226 2.68 23.35 -32.62
CA HIS A 226 3.19 22.66 -33.81
C HIS A 226 2.11 21.87 -34.54
N ALA A 227 1.28 21.11 -33.81
CA ALA A 227 0.17 20.35 -34.37
C ALA A 227 -0.88 21.27 -35.02
N ALA A 228 -1.14 22.44 -34.44
CA ALA A 228 -2.06 23.45 -34.97
C ALA A 228 -1.72 23.89 -36.41
N LYS A 229 -0.43 23.90 -36.77
CA LYS A 229 0.04 24.30 -38.11
C LYS A 229 -0.28 23.27 -39.20
N VAL A 230 -0.47 22.00 -38.82
CA VAL A 230 -0.62 20.88 -39.76
C VAL A 230 -1.98 20.17 -39.66
N VAL A 231 -2.79 20.45 -38.62
CA VAL A 231 -4.07 19.77 -38.34
C VAL A 231 -5.05 19.82 -39.52
N ASP A 232 -5.23 20.97 -40.15
CA ASP A 232 -6.20 21.11 -41.25
C ASP A 232 -5.75 20.32 -42.50
N ALA A 233 -4.45 20.36 -42.81
CA ALA A 233 -3.87 19.64 -43.95
C ALA A 233 -3.93 18.12 -43.74
N SER A 234 -3.53 17.64 -42.55
CA SER A 234 -3.59 16.22 -42.19
C SER A 234 -5.04 15.71 -42.17
N ALA A 235 -5.98 16.48 -41.61
CA ALA A 235 -7.39 16.11 -41.59
C ALA A 235 -8.00 16.06 -42.99
N ALA A 236 -7.64 16.98 -43.89
CA ALA A 236 -8.10 16.97 -45.28
C ALA A 236 -7.62 15.71 -46.04
N LEU A 237 -6.38 15.27 -45.83
CA LEU A 237 -5.86 14.03 -46.42
C LEU A 237 -6.64 12.80 -45.95
N VAL A 238 -6.93 12.71 -44.64
CA VAL A 238 -7.74 11.63 -44.08
C VAL A 238 -9.16 11.67 -44.65
N ALA A 239 -9.81 12.83 -44.65
CA ALA A 239 -11.18 12.96 -45.15
C ALA A 239 -11.30 12.64 -46.65
N ALA A 240 -10.30 13.00 -47.46
CA ALA A 240 -10.26 12.67 -48.88
C ALA A 240 -10.22 11.15 -49.13
N SER A 241 -9.63 10.37 -48.21
CA SER A 241 -9.57 8.91 -48.32
C SER A 241 -10.92 8.22 -48.05
N PHE A 242 -11.89 8.90 -47.43
CA PHE A 242 -13.16 8.29 -46.99
C PHE A 242 -14.02 7.77 -48.14
N ALA A 243 -13.90 8.34 -49.35
CA ALA A 243 -14.62 7.86 -50.53
C ALA A 243 -14.31 6.39 -50.86
N GLY A 244 -13.07 5.95 -50.61
CA GLY A 244 -12.64 4.55 -50.78
C GLY A 244 -13.08 3.62 -49.66
N GLN A 245 -13.79 4.15 -48.66
CA GLN A 245 -14.22 3.47 -47.43
C GLN A 245 -13.13 2.64 -46.71
N PRO A 246 -11.87 3.12 -46.58
CA PRO A 246 -10.79 2.35 -45.95
C PRO A 246 -10.86 2.38 -44.42
N PHE A 247 -11.68 3.26 -43.84
CA PHE A 247 -11.89 3.40 -42.39
C PHE A 247 -13.21 2.77 -41.94
N LYS A 248 -13.26 2.31 -40.68
CA LYS A 248 -14.49 1.87 -39.97
C LYS A 248 -15.57 2.96 -40.06
N SER A 249 -16.85 2.58 -40.10
CA SER A 249 -17.95 3.55 -40.11
C SER A 249 -17.93 4.43 -38.86
N SER A 250 -17.73 3.84 -37.68
CA SER A 250 -17.59 4.57 -36.41
C SER A 250 -16.54 5.68 -36.46
N TYR A 251 -15.37 5.38 -37.03
CA TYR A 251 -14.29 6.36 -37.19
C TYR A 251 -14.71 7.51 -38.11
N ARG A 252 -15.32 7.21 -39.28
CA ARG A 252 -15.75 8.24 -40.23
C ARG A 252 -16.88 9.11 -39.68
N ASP A 253 -17.84 8.49 -39.01
CA ASP A 253 -19.03 9.16 -38.48
C ASP A 253 -18.64 10.13 -37.35
N ALA A 254 -17.69 9.75 -36.50
CA ALA A 254 -17.19 10.58 -35.41
C ALA A 254 -16.09 11.59 -35.82
N PHE A 255 -15.43 11.38 -36.97
CA PHE A 255 -14.25 12.15 -37.41
C PHE A 255 -14.47 13.66 -37.35
N THR A 256 -15.59 14.16 -37.87
CA THR A 256 -15.84 15.62 -37.93
C THR A 256 -15.98 16.23 -36.54
N LEU A 257 -16.58 15.49 -35.60
CA LEU A 257 -16.75 15.95 -34.22
C LEU A 257 -15.40 16.06 -33.51
N HIS A 258 -14.63 14.97 -33.51
CA HIS A 258 -13.31 14.93 -32.87
C HIS A 258 -12.32 15.89 -33.51
N TYR A 259 -12.33 16.01 -34.84
CA TYR A 259 -11.50 16.99 -35.55
C TYR A 259 -11.82 18.41 -35.12
N ARG A 260 -13.11 18.80 -35.05
CA ARG A 260 -13.50 20.14 -34.61
C ARG A 260 -13.05 20.42 -33.18
N SER A 261 -13.24 19.45 -32.28
CA SER A 261 -12.78 19.54 -30.89
C SER A 261 -11.27 19.74 -30.81
N LEU A 262 -10.50 18.86 -31.46
CA LEU A 262 -9.03 18.94 -31.50
C LEU A 262 -8.55 20.25 -32.13
N ALA A 263 -9.07 20.62 -33.30
CA ALA A 263 -8.63 21.80 -34.03
C ALA A 263 -8.95 23.11 -33.27
N ALA A 264 -10.12 23.22 -32.66
CA ALA A 264 -10.48 24.37 -31.84
C ALA A 264 -9.55 24.52 -30.63
N TRP A 265 -9.21 23.41 -29.97
CA TRP A 265 -8.29 23.43 -28.83
C TRP A 265 -6.86 23.79 -29.25
N LEU A 266 -6.35 23.19 -30.34
CA LEU A 266 -5.01 23.47 -30.89
C LEU A 266 -4.85 24.94 -31.31
N LYS A 267 -5.91 25.54 -31.87
CA LYS A 267 -5.93 26.94 -32.32
C LYS A 267 -6.21 27.94 -31.20
N GLY A 268 -6.55 27.47 -30.00
CA GLY A 268 -6.89 28.30 -28.85
C GLY A 268 -8.29 28.92 -28.90
N ASP A 269 -9.19 28.39 -29.75
CA ASP A 269 -10.59 28.82 -29.84
C ASP A 269 -11.42 28.34 -28.64
N THR A 270 -10.95 27.29 -27.96
CA THR A 270 -11.54 26.76 -26.72
C THR A 270 -10.46 26.33 -25.74
N ALA A 271 -10.76 26.43 -24.45
CA ALA A 271 -9.98 25.79 -23.39
C ALA A 271 -10.47 24.38 -23.06
N GLU A 272 -11.64 23.97 -23.55
CA GLU A 272 -12.16 22.62 -23.34
C GLU A 272 -11.19 21.60 -23.94
N THR A 273 -10.66 20.73 -23.09
CA THR A 273 -9.64 19.76 -23.48
C THR A 273 -10.30 18.63 -24.27
N PRO A 274 -9.76 18.24 -25.44
CA PRO A 274 -10.30 17.14 -26.24
C PRO A 274 -10.29 15.83 -25.47
N ASP A 275 -11.22 14.94 -25.81
CA ASP A 275 -11.23 13.58 -25.27
C ASP A 275 -10.10 12.72 -25.89
N THR A 276 -9.88 11.55 -25.31
CA THR A 276 -8.83 10.61 -25.75
C THR A 276 -8.99 10.22 -27.22
N GLU A 277 -10.22 10.08 -27.70
CA GLU A 277 -10.50 9.76 -29.11
C GLU A 277 -10.09 10.91 -30.04
N ALA A 278 -10.34 12.16 -29.65
CA ALA A 278 -9.88 13.32 -30.39
C ALA A 278 -8.36 13.48 -30.39
N PHE A 279 -7.67 13.21 -29.27
CA PHE A 279 -6.21 13.19 -29.25
C PHE A 279 -5.62 12.08 -30.12
N ALA A 280 -6.28 10.91 -30.21
CA ALA A 280 -5.83 9.79 -31.03
C ALA A 280 -6.13 9.97 -32.53
N LEU A 281 -7.06 10.86 -32.91
CA LEU A 281 -7.63 10.98 -34.26
C LEU A 281 -6.59 11.01 -35.39
N LEU A 282 -5.50 11.78 -35.24
CA LEU A 282 -4.48 11.95 -36.28
C LEU A 282 -3.14 11.30 -35.91
N THR A 283 -3.12 10.50 -34.85
CA THR A 283 -1.97 9.68 -34.46
C THR A 283 -1.82 8.49 -35.40
N GLN A 284 -0.61 7.96 -35.51
CA GLN A 284 -0.35 6.76 -36.29
C GLN A 284 -1.18 5.57 -35.77
N GLU A 285 -1.27 5.41 -34.44
CA GLU A 285 -2.05 4.33 -33.81
C GLU A 285 -3.56 4.49 -34.08
N GLY A 286 -4.11 5.69 -33.87
CA GLY A 286 -5.53 5.94 -34.10
C GLY A 286 -5.94 5.76 -35.57
N LEU A 287 -5.08 6.17 -36.51
CA LEU A 287 -5.31 5.90 -37.93
C LEU A 287 -5.25 4.40 -38.25
N LEU A 288 -4.27 3.66 -37.71
CA LEU A 288 -4.15 2.22 -37.91
C LEU A 288 -5.34 1.44 -37.36
N ASP A 289 -5.83 1.81 -36.17
CA ASP A 289 -7.05 1.20 -35.62
C ASP A 289 -8.28 1.59 -36.43
N GLY A 290 -8.37 2.83 -36.88
CA GLY A 290 -9.45 3.32 -37.74
C GLY A 290 -9.57 2.55 -39.06
N LEU A 291 -8.47 2.03 -39.62
CA LEU A 291 -8.48 1.27 -40.88
C LEU A 291 -9.16 -0.09 -40.76
N ASN A 292 -10.05 -0.40 -41.70
CA ASN A 292 -10.75 -1.68 -41.78
C ASN A 292 -11.18 -2.00 -43.22
N GLY A 293 -11.50 -3.26 -43.48
CA GLY A 293 -12.06 -3.73 -44.75
C GLY A 293 -11.21 -4.80 -45.43
N ASN A 294 -11.78 -5.41 -46.47
CA ASN A 294 -11.18 -6.54 -47.19
C ASN A 294 -9.82 -6.19 -47.82
N LYS A 295 -9.55 -4.91 -48.09
CA LYS A 295 -8.28 -4.39 -48.63
C LYS A 295 -7.09 -4.69 -47.72
N PHE A 296 -7.29 -4.83 -46.40
CA PHE A 296 -6.24 -5.00 -45.40
C PHE A 296 -6.14 -6.43 -44.85
N ARG A 297 -6.78 -7.42 -45.49
CA ARG A 297 -6.62 -8.83 -45.07
C ARG A 297 -5.21 -9.33 -45.40
N THR A 298 -4.68 -10.20 -44.54
CA THR A 298 -3.39 -10.89 -44.76
C THR A 298 -3.37 -11.59 -46.12
N THR A 299 -2.25 -11.47 -46.83
CA THR A 299 -1.97 -12.16 -48.09
C THR A 299 -0.82 -13.15 -47.91
N LYS A 300 -0.43 -13.84 -48.99
CA LYS A 300 0.74 -14.73 -48.98
C LYS A 300 2.07 -13.99 -48.74
N THR A 301 2.12 -12.69 -49.00
CA THR A 301 3.35 -11.89 -49.00
C THR A 301 3.39 -10.84 -47.90
N GLN A 302 2.24 -10.42 -47.34
CA GLN A 302 2.16 -9.35 -46.34
C GLN A 302 1.07 -9.62 -45.29
N SER A 303 1.38 -9.27 -44.03
CA SER A 303 0.39 -9.26 -42.95
C SER A 303 -0.62 -8.12 -43.14
N GLY A 304 -1.81 -8.24 -42.54
CA GLY A 304 -2.79 -7.16 -42.57
C GLY A 304 -2.29 -5.84 -41.97
N GLU A 305 -1.48 -5.92 -40.91
CA GLU A 305 -0.83 -4.76 -40.29
C GLU A 305 0.16 -4.07 -41.23
N GLN A 306 1.01 -4.83 -41.93
CA GLN A 306 1.94 -4.26 -42.90
C GLN A 306 1.19 -3.53 -44.02
N ARG A 307 0.09 -4.10 -44.50
CA ARG A 307 -0.74 -3.48 -45.55
C ARG A 307 -1.42 -2.20 -45.08
N LYS A 308 -1.81 -2.11 -43.80
CA LYS A 308 -2.31 -0.87 -43.21
C LYS A 308 -1.22 0.19 -43.11
N ALA A 309 -0.03 -0.20 -42.66
CA ALA A 309 1.13 0.71 -42.57
C ALA A 309 1.54 1.25 -43.95
N ASP A 310 1.62 0.39 -44.97
CA ASP A 310 1.92 0.78 -46.34
C ASP A 310 0.88 1.78 -46.87
N TYR A 311 -0.40 1.53 -46.59
CA TYR A 311 -1.48 2.44 -47.01
C TYR A 311 -1.42 3.81 -46.32
N LEU A 312 -1.09 3.87 -45.03
CA LEU A 312 -0.89 5.15 -44.35
C LEU A 312 0.34 5.90 -44.89
N ALA A 313 1.42 5.19 -45.23
CA ALA A 313 2.59 5.77 -45.86
C ALA A 313 2.24 6.39 -47.24
N GLU A 314 1.38 5.74 -48.03
CA GLU A 314 0.86 6.29 -49.29
C GLU A 314 0.04 7.57 -49.10
N LEU A 315 -0.72 7.69 -48.00
CA LEU A 315 -1.50 8.89 -47.69
C LEU A 315 -0.62 10.09 -47.29
N ALA A 316 0.65 9.84 -46.94
CA ALA A 316 1.64 10.86 -46.57
C ALA A 316 1.14 11.83 -45.48
N ILE A 317 0.35 11.31 -44.52
CA ILE A 317 -0.14 12.09 -43.39
C ILE A 317 1.00 12.29 -42.40
N ASN A 318 1.24 13.54 -42.00
CA ASN A 318 2.23 13.85 -40.97
C ASN A 318 1.65 13.57 -39.57
N THR A 319 1.82 12.35 -39.07
CA THR A 319 1.29 11.93 -37.74
C THR A 319 2.17 12.36 -36.58
N GLY A 320 3.47 12.58 -36.81
CA GLY A 320 4.48 12.81 -35.77
C GLY A 320 4.12 13.90 -34.74
N PRO A 321 3.60 15.08 -35.15
CA PRO A 321 3.15 16.10 -34.21
C PRO A 321 2.00 15.64 -33.30
N PHE A 322 1.08 14.83 -33.81
CA PHE A 322 -0.05 14.30 -33.03
C PHE A 322 0.38 13.16 -32.13
N ASP A 323 1.28 12.29 -32.60
CA ASP A 323 1.88 11.22 -31.80
C ASP A 323 2.62 11.80 -30.59
N ALA A 324 3.45 12.82 -30.81
CA ALA A 324 4.17 13.50 -29.75
C ALA A 324 3.22 14.22 -28.78
N LEU A 325 2.19 14.91 -29.30
CA LEU A 325 1.18 15.59 -28.49
C LEU A 325 0.40 14.62 -27.60
N ALA A 326 -0.10 13.51 -28.14
CA ALA A 326 -0.84 12.51 -27.38
C ALA A 326 0.04 11.84 -26.32
N ALA A 327 1.30 11.55 -26.66
CA ALA A 327 2.27 11.00 -25.72
C ALA A 327 2.63 11.99 -24.59
N ALA A 328 2.73 13.29 -24.87
CA ALA A 328 2.94 14.31 -23.85
C ALA A 328 1.70 14.47 -22.95
N TYR A 329 0.50 14.53 -23.56
CA TYR A 329 -0.75 14.68 -22.83
C TYR A 329 -1.01 13.52 -21.87
N SER A 330 -0.79 12.27 -22.30
CA SER A 330 -1.01 11.08 -21.46
C SER A 330 -0.15 11.03 -20.20
N LYS A 331 0.94 11.81 -20.12
CA LYS A 331 1.77 11.92 -18.92
C LYS A 331 1.21 12.88 -17.89
N ILE A 332 0.47 13.92 -18.29
CA ILE A 332 -0.01 14.98 -17.39
C ILE A 332 -0.82 14.43 -16.21
N PRO A 333 -1.79 13.50 -16.40
CA PRO A 333 -2.57 12.94 -15.29
C PRO A 333 -1.70 12.12 -14.32
N LEU A 334 -0.62 11.51 -14.81
CA LEU A 334 0.32 10.77 -13.97
C LEU A 334 1.18 11.71 -13.13
N ILE A 335 1.66 12.81 -13.73
CA ILE A 335 2.45 13.83 -13.03
C ILE A 335 1.64 14.43 -11.88
N ILE A 336 0.39 14.87 -12.13
CA ILE A 336 -0.41 15.53 -11.10
C ILE A 336 -0.77 14.59 -9.95
N ARG A 337 -1.06 13.31 -10.23
CA ARG A 337 -1.30 12.28 -9.19
C ARG A 337 -0.08 12.06 -8.32
N ARG A 338 1.10 12.01 -8.94
CA ARG A 338 2.36 11.87 -8.21
C ARG A 338 2.65 13.09 -7.36
N LEU A 339 2.49 14.31 -7.89
CA LEU A 339 2.68 15.53 -7.12
C LEU A 339 1.73 15.60 -5.92
N LEU A 340 0.48 15.16 -6.08
CA LEU A 340 -0.45 15.05 -4.95
C LEU A 340 0.04 14.03 -3.92
N LEU A 341 0.52 12.85 -4.34
CA LEU A 341 1.09 11.85 -3.43
C LEU A 341 2.28 12.40 -2.64
N GLU A 342 3.20 13.09 -3.30
CA GLU A 342 4.36 13.73 -2.65
C GLU A 342 3.93 14.85 -1.69
N ASN A 343 2.92 15.65 -2.07
CA ASN A 343 2.35 16.67 -1.20
C ASN A 343 1.68 16.06 0.03
N LEU A 344 0.90 14.99 -0.13
CA LEU A 344 0.28 14.28 0.99
C LEU A 344 1.33 13.74 1.95
N ARG A 345 2.42 13.13 1.44
CA ARG A 345 3.53 12.65 2.27
C ARG A 345 4.10 13.74 3.17
N LEU A 346 4.32 14.94 2.61
CA LEU A 346 4.97 16.03 3.36
C LEU A 346 4.00 16.75 4.30
N GLU A 347 2.72 16.85 3.93
CA GLU A 347 1.77 17.73 4.61
C GLU A 347 0.87 16.98 5.59
N LEU A 348 0.56 15.70 5.33
CA LEU A 348 -0.25 14.88 6.24
C LEU A 348 0.46 14.71 7.60
N ASP A 349 1.73 14.32 7.59
CA ASP A 349 2.53 14.15 8.81
C ASP A 349 2.60 15.44 9.64
N LYS A 350 2.80 16.58 8.98
CA LYS A 350 2.82 17.89 9.65
C LYS A 350 1.49 18.21 10.30
N ARG A 351 0.37 17.96 9.63
CA ARG A 351 -0.97 18.22 10.18
C ARG A 351 -1.32 17.27 11.31
N LEU A 352 -0.98 15.99 11.18
CA LEU A 352 -1.15 15.01 12.26
C LEU A 352 -0.36 15.43 13.51
N GLN A 353 0.89 15.86 13.35
CA GLN A 353 1.69 16.40 14.43
C GLN A 353 1.09 17.68 15.04
N GLN A 354 0.63 18.64 14.22
CA GLN A 354 -0.01 19.87 14.70
C GLN A 354 -1.30 19.60 15.48
N LEU A 355 -2.04 18.55 15.11
CA LEU A 355 -3.26 18.12 15.79
C LEU A 355 -2.98 17.21 16.99
N ASN A 356 -1.72 16.82 17.25
CA ASN A 356 -1.33 15.80 18.23
C ASN A 356 -2.11 14.48 18.04
N VAL A 357 -2.23 14.04 16.79
CA VAL A 357 -2.93 12.80 16.42
C VAL A 357 -1.95 11.79 15.80
N LEU A 358 -2.14 10.51 16.13
CA LEU A 358 -1.43 9.37 15.53
C LEU A 358 -2.41 8.47 14.79
N THR A 359 -1.94 7.88 13.70
CA THR A 359 -2.59 6.74 13.06
C THR A 359 -2.04 5.42 13.59
N PHE A 360 -2.70 4.30 13.28
CA PHE A 360 -2.18 2.97 13.62
C PHE A 360 -0.83 2.69 12.93
N ASP A 361 -0.74 2.99 11.64
CA ASP A 361 0.47 2.78 10.84
C ASP A 361 1.66 3.59 11.38
N ASP A 362 1.41 4.81 11.86
CA ASP A 362 2.44 5.65 12.47
C ASP A 362 3.12 4.98 13.68
N LEU A 363 2.40 4.13 14.43
CA LEU A 363 2.95 3.50 15.63
C LEU A 363 4.13 2.58 15.30
N ILE A 364 4.03 1.83 14.21
CA ILE A 364 5.07 0.88 13.79
C ILE A 364 6.28 1.66 13.28
N SER A 365 6.06 2.58 12.32
CA SER A 365 7.14 3.37 11.72
C SER A 365 7.85 4.26 12.74
N ARG A 366 7.13 4.84 13.71
CA ARG A 366 7.73 5.64 14.79
C ARG A 366 8.54 4.79 15.76
N LEU A 367 8.06 3.60 16.14
CA LEU A 367 8.86 2.72 16.99
C LEU A 367 10.13 2.27 16.25
N ALA A 368 10.03 1.91 14.97
CA ALA A 368 11.18 1.55 14.15
C ALA A 368 12.20 2.71 14.07
N THR A 369 11.72 3.94 13.84
CA THR A 369 12.55 5.14 13.83
C THR A 369 13.20 5.40 15.20
N ALA A 370 12.45 5.25 16.30
CA ALA A 370 12.97 5.43 17.66
C ALA A 370 14.07 4.41 18.00
N LEU A 371 13.91 3.15 17.54
CA LEU A 371 14.92 2.10 17.71
C LEU A 371 16.20 2.35 16.89
N GLN A 372 16.11 3.10 15.78
CA GLN A 372 17.25 3.46 14.94
C GLN A 372 17.87 4.82 15.29
N GLY A 373 17.18 5.64 16.11
CA GLY A 373 17.65 6.97 16.52
C GLY A 373 18.71 6.94 17.62
N ASP A 374 19.12 8.14 18.07
CA ASP A 374 20.23 8.34 19.02
C ASP A 374 20.04 7.60 20.35
N GLN A 375 18.80 7.46 20.83
CA GLN A 375 18.45 6.74 22.07
C GLN A 375 18.03 5.28 21.83
N GLY A 376 18.10 4.79 20.60
CA GLY A 376 17.61 3.47 20.23
C GLY A 376 18.28 2.32 20.97
N ALA A 377 19.59 2.43 21.23
CA ALA A 377 20.32 1.42 22.00
C ALA A 377 19.83 1.28 23.45
N LEU A 378 19.42 2.38 24.09
CA LEU A 378 18.82 2.37 25.42
C LEU A 378 17.44 1.71 25.39
N LEU A 379 16.60 2.09 24.42
CA LEU A 379 15.28 1.50 24.23
C LEU A 379 15.35 -0.02 24.00
N VAL A 380 16.29 -0.48 23.15
CA VAL A 380 16.55 -1.92 22.93
C VAL A 380 16.93 -2.61 24.23
N THR A 381 17.82 -2.00 25.02
CA THR A 381 18.27 -2.57 26.30
C THR A 381 17.11 -2.71 27.29
N GLU A 382 16.26 -1.69 27.40
CA GLU A 382 15.08 -1.74 28.28
C GLU A 382 14.07 -2.79 27.84
N LEU A 383 13.81 -2.90 26.53
CA LEU A 383 12.93 -3.94 25.98
C LEU A 383 13.49 -5.34 26.25
N GLN A 384 14.80 -5.55 26.14
CA GLN A 384 15.45 -6.83 26.44
C GLN A 384 15.48 -7.15 27.94
N GLN A 385 15.52 -6.15 28.82
CA GLN A 385 15.36 -6.34 30.27
C GLN A 385 13.91 -6.65 30.64
N ARG A 386 12.97 -6.14 29.87
CA ARG A 386 11.54 -6.34 30.09
C ARG A 386 11.04 -7.68 29.55
N PHE A 387 11.45 -8.08 28.37
CA PHE A 387 10.96 -9.31 27.74
C PHE A 387 12.11 -10.28 27.52
N ALA A 388 12.03 -11.43 28.19
CA ALA A 388 12.99 -12.51 28.03
C ALA A 388 12.70 -13.35 26.79
N VAL A 389 11.45 -13.38 26.34
CA VAL A 389 10.97 -14.14 25.18
C VAL A 389 9.94 -13.30 24.41
N GLY A 390 10.05 -13.31 23.08
CA GLY A 390 9.04 -12.78 22.17
C GLY A 390 8.44 -13.89 21.31
N LEU A 391 7.12 -13.97 21.27
CA LEU A 391 6.35 -14.87 20.42
C LEU A 391 5.51 -14.02 19.46
N ILE A 392 5.72 -14.16 18.16
CA ILE A 392 5.02 -13.37 17.16
C ILE A 392 4.13 -14.33 16.36
N ASP A 393 2.82 -14.14 16.48
CA ASP A 393 1.82 -14.84 15.72
C ASP A 393 1.60 -14.10 14.39
N GLU A 394 1.73 -14.85 13.29
CA GLU A 394 1.46 -14.41 11.92
C GLU A 394 2.46 -13.38 11.35
N PHE A 395 3.41 -13.87 10.53
CA PHE A 395 4.37 -13.05 9.75
C PHE A 395 3.86 -12.76 8.32
N GLN A 396 2.60 -13.06 8.00
CA GLN A 396 1.99 -12.77 6.71
C GLN A 396 0.80 -11.85 6.97
N ASP A 397 0.75 -10.71 6.25
CA ASP A 397 -0.21 -9.59 6.39
C ASP A 397 0.17 -8.48 7.37
N THR A 398 1.43 -8.05 7.37
CA THR A 398 1.73 -6.64 7.66
C THR A 398 1.82 -5.90 6.33
N ASP A 399 0.74 -5.20 5.97
CA ASP A 399 0.65 -4.31 4.80
C ASP A 399 1.74 -3.22 4.80
#